data_AF-A0A3R7Q2K3-F1
#
_entry.id   AF-A0A3R7Q2K3-F1
#
_cell.length_a   1.000
_cell.length_b   1.000
_cell.length_c   1.000
_cell.angle_alpha   90.00
_cell.angle_beta   90.00
_cell.angle_gamma   90.00
#
_symmetry.space_group_name_H-M   'P 1'
#
loop_
_entity.id
_entity.type
_entity.pdbx_description
1 polymer ?
#
loop_
_entity_poly.entity_id
_entity_poly.type
_entity_poly.pdbx_seq_one_letter_code
_entity_poly.pdbx_strand_id
1 'polypeptide(L)'
;MELFDRIRSLLTEPCLLALPALRGDDAIQLGVLAANDRKISRLMDDLTKGLATEVTEAAVLLDRRQCPGLAFARQDPLYPVFGLGIQLESQQVASGASLRGQISGGTGWYNTLLLIDDNGVVHDLRRFLIRSADRIRFDAPVARAGAARDTHQLIVAVATPRRPETVSRLSGQLAEPFFEALGREIGEDAMVGVSSVYIR
;
A
#
# COMPACT_ATOMS: atom_id res chain seq x y z
N MET A 1 -12.57 15.13 10.11
CA MET A 1 -11.22 15.67 10.36
C MET A 1 -10.56 15.00 11.56
N GLU A 2 -11.28 14.78 12.67
CA GLU A 2 -10.74 14.15 13.88
C GLU A 2 -9.99 12.80 13.68
N LEU A 3 -10.50 11.90 12.84
CA LEU A 3 -9.84 10.61 12.57
C LEU A 3 -8.44 10.77 11.95
N PHE A 4 -8.24 11.72 11.05
CA PHE A 4 -6.95 11.89 10.35
C PHE A 4 -5.86 12.41 11.30
N ASP A 5 -6.23 13.32 12.20
CA ASP A 5 -5.32 13.83 13.22
C ASP A 5 -4.95 12.75 14.24
N ARG A 6 -5.90 11.88 14.61
CA ARG A 6 -5.63 10.69 15.45
C ARG A 6 -4.67 9.71 14.79
N ILE A 7 -4.85 9.44 13.49
CA ILE A 7 -3.94 8.57 12.73
C ILE A 7 -2.50 9.11 12.77
N ARG A 8 -2.33 10.42 12.61
CA ARG A 8 -1.01 11.07 12.65
C ARG A 8 -0.35 11.01 14.04
N SER A 9 -1.13 11.08 15.12
CA SER A 9 -0.58 11.11 16.50
C SER A 9 -0.35 9.72 17.10
N LEU A 10 -1.16 8.72 16.76
CA LEU A 10 -1.13 7.40 17.41
C LEU A 10 -0.21 6.39 16.72
N LEU A 11 0.09 6.57 15.43
CA LEU A 11 0.96 5.65 14.71
C LEU A 11 2.42 5.97 14.95
N THR A 12 3.03 5.32 15.94
CA THR A 12 4.49 5.38 16.15
C THR A 12 5.19 4.07 15.76
N GLU A 13 4.43 3.01 15.52
CA GLU A 13 5.01 1.69 15.25
C GLU A 13 5.41 1.47 13.77
N PRO A 14 6.57 0.85 13.51
CA PRO A 14 7.10 0.72 12.14
C PRO A 14 6.28 -0.21 11.23
N CYS A 15 5.43 -1.08 11.79
CA CYS A 15 4.65 -2.04 11.01
C CYS A 15 3.15 -1.88 11.21
N LEU A 16 2.67 -0.66 11.03
CA LEU A 16 1.29 -0.29 11.24
C LEU A 16 0.95 0.89 10.33
N LEU A 17 -0.08 0.74 9.50
CA LEU A 17 -0.57 1.77 8.58
C LEU A 17 -2.09 1.81 8.64
N ALA A 18 -2.67 3.01 8.74
CA ALA A 18 -4.11 3.21 8.68
C ALA A 18 -4.47 3.93 7.37
N LEU A 19 -5.41 3.34 6.63
CA LEU A 19 -5.88 3.79 5.32
C LEU A 19 -7.36 4.18 5.44
N PRO A 20 -7.65 5.46 5.74
CA PRO A 20 -9.01 5.95 5.66
C PRO A 20 -9.42 6.11 4.20
N ALA A 21 -10.61 5.62 3.86
CA ALA A 21 -11.27 5.83 2.58
C ALA A 21 -12.69 6.34 2.82
N LEU A 22 -13.07 7.39 2.10
CA LEU A 22 -14.44 7.90 2.14
C LEU A 22 -15.35 6.99 1.29
N ARG A 23 -16.49 6.58 1.83
CA ARG A 23 -17.52 5.78 1.15
C ARG A 23 -18.86 6.51 1.20
N GLY A 24 -19.39 6.90 0.04
CA GLY A 24 -20.79 7.35 -0.11
C GLY A 24 -21.26 8.34 0.95
N ASP A 25 -22.55 8.29 1.29
CA ASP A 25 -23.27 9.18 2.21
C ASP A 25 -22.72 9.09 3.66
N ASP A 26 -21.59 9.76 3.90
CA ASP A 26 -20.93 9.93 5.21
C ASP A 26 -20.34 8.68 5.87
N ALA A 27 -20.19 7.54 5.18
CA ALA A 27 -19.50 6.38 5.76
C ALA A 27 -17.98 6.45 5.54
N ILE A 28 -17.20 6.08 6.55
CA ILE A 28 -15.74 5.95 6.44
C ILE A 28 -15.37 4.48 6.49
N GLN A 29 -14.57 4.02 5.52
CA GLN A 29 -13.88 2.74 5.63
C GLN A 29 -12.48 2.98 6.18
N LEU A 30 -12.09 2.25 7.22
CA LEU A 30 -10.75 2.31 7.82
C LEU A 30 -10.05 0.97 7.66
N GLY A 31 -9.13 0.89 6.69
CA GLY A 31 -8.23 -0.25 6.56
C GLY A 31 -7.05 -0.10 7.53
N VAL A 32 -6.71 -1.12 8.30
CA VAL A 32 -5.49 -1.14 9.12
C VAL A 32 -4.63 -2.31 8.70
N LEU A 33 -3.43 -2.00 8.20
CA LEU A 33 -2.42 -2.96 7.78
C LEU A 33 -1.39 -3.10 8.89
N ALA A 34 -1.17 -4.32 9.40
CA ALA A 34 -0.15 -4.58 10.41
C ALA A 34 0.36 -6.02 10.35
N ALA A 35 1.46 -6.30 11.05
CA ALA A 35 1.97 -7.66 11.20
C ALA A 35 1.61 -8.33 12.54
N ASN A 36 0.62 -7.81 13.26
CA ASN A 36 0.16 -8.36 14.54
C ASN A 36 -1.31 -8.00 14.80
N ASP A 37 -2.19 -9.00 14.78
CA ASP A 37 -3.64 -8.82 14.95
C ASP A 37 -4.03 -8.11 16.24
N ARG A 38 -3.34 -8.42 17.36
CA ARG A 38 -3.64 -7.77 18.65
C ARG A 38 -3.35 -6.28 18.63
N LYS A 39 -2.44 -5.83 17.76
CA LYS A 39 -2.14 -4.41 17.59
C LYS A 39 -3.14 -3.74 16.66
N ILE A 40 -3.68 -4.48 15.68
CA ILE A 40 -4.75 -4.00 14.80
C ILE A 40 -5.98 -3.65 15.62
N SER A 41 -6.51 -4.59 16.42
CA SER A 41 -7.75 -4.34 17.18
C SER A 41 -7.63 -3.15 18.13
N ARG A 42 -6.50 -3.03 18.86
CA ARG A 42 -6.30 -1.89 19.77
C ARG A 42 -6.23 -0.56 19.03
N LEU A 43 -5.48 -0.50 17.92
CA LEU A 43 -5.40 0.73 17.15
C LEU A 43 -6.77 1.10 16.57
N MET A 44 -7.51 0.13 16.06
CA MET A 44 -8.86 0.35 15.54
C MET A 44 -9.75 0.95 16.63
N ASP A 45 -9.79 0.32 17.81
CA ASP A 45 -10.52 0.83 18.97
C ASP A 45 -10.11 2.27 19.31
N ASP A 46 -8.80 2.55 19.40
CA ASP A 46 -8.29 3.88 19.73
C ASP A 46 -8.63 4.94 18.66
N LEU A 47 -8.62 4.55 17.38
CA LEU A 47 -8.92 5.43 16.26
C LEU A 47 -10.40 5.75 16.16
N THR A 48 -11.28 4.77 16.37
CA THR A 48 -12.73 4.90 16.13
C THR A 48 -13.52 5.29 17.37
N LYS A 49 -12.94 5.17 18.58
CA LYS A 49 -13.61 5.49 19.85
C LYS A 49 -14.16 6.92 19.89
N GLY A 50 -15.48 7.02 20.08
CA GLY A 50 -16.17 8.30 20.26
C GLY A 50 -16.37 9.11 18.98
N LEU A 51 -16.08 8.55 17.79
CA LEU A 51 -16.46 9.17 16.53
C LEU A 51 -17.98 9.11 16.37
N ALA A 52 -18.58 10.22 15.92
CA ALA A 52 -20.00 10.28 15.58
C ALA A 52 -20.32 9.57 14.26
N THR A 53 -19.33 9.44 13.38
CA THR A 53 -19.45 8.79 12.07
C THR A 53 -19.24 7.29 12.19
N GLU A 54 -20.08 6.52 11.51
CA GLU A 54 -19.90 5.07 11.41
C GLU A 54 -18.63 4.73 10.61
N VAL A 55 -17.74 3.96 11.22
CA VAL A 55 -16.49 3.52 10.59
C VAL A 55 -16.57 2.02 10.33
N THR A 56 -16.54 1.62 9.06
CA THR A 56 -16.35 0.21 8.69
C THR A 56 -14.88 -0.14 8.77
N GLU A 57 -14.51 -0.98 9.73
CA GLU A 57 -13.14 -1.40 9.95
C GLU A 57 -12.76 -2.61 9.07
N ALA A 58 -11.54 -2.60 8.54
CA ALA A 58 -10.98 -3.73 7.79
C ALA A 58 -9.55 -4.02 8.26
N ALA A 59 -9.38 -5.10 9.01
CA ALA A 59 -8.08 -5.56 9.49
C ALA A 59 -7.36 -6.36 8.40
N VAL A 60 -6.13 -6.00 8.09
CA VAL A 60 -5.29 -6.68 7.11
C VAL A 60 -3.99 -7.12 7.76
N LEU A 61 -3.80 -8.42 7.89
CA LEU A 61 -2.58 -9.01 8.40
C LEU A 61 -1.53 -9.13 7.29
N LEU A 62 -0.33 -8.61 7.54
CA LEU A 62 0.85 -8.72 6.70
C LEU A 62 1.93 -9.56 7.39
N ASP A 63 2.84 -10.11 6.60
CA ASP A 63 4.08 -10.67 7.16
C ASP A 63 5.02 -9.52 7.58
N ARG A 64 5.75 -9.71 8.69
CA ARG A 64 6.69 -8.69 9.22
C ARG A 64 7.76 -8.27 8.22
N ARG A 65 8.09 -9.13 7.25
CA ARG A 65 9.08 -8.82 6.23
C ARG A 65 8.61 -7.74 5.25
N GLN A 66 7.31 -7.41 5.23
CA GLN A 66 6.72 -6.37 4.39
C GLN A 66 6.70 -4.98 5.05
N CYS A 67 6.96 -4.89 6.36
CA CYS A 67 6.87 -3.65 7.13
C CYS A 67 7.72 -2.48 6.59
N PRO A 68 8.92 -2.69 5.99
CA PRO A 68 9.68 -1.58 5.41
C PRO A 68 8.89 -0.80 4.35
N GLY A 69 7.99 -1.45 3.61
CA GLY A 69 7.11 -0.77 2.65
C GLY A 69 6.06 0.11 3.32
N LEU A 70 5.51 -0.31 4.47
CA LEU A 70 4.62 0.53 5.26
C LEU A 70 5.36 1.72 5.87
N ALA A 71 6.55 1.49 6.44
CA ALA A 71 7.38 2.54 7.02
C ALA A 71 7.77 3.60 5.97
N PHE A 72 8.14 3.16 4.77
CA PHE A 72 8.38 4.03 3.63
C PHE A 72 7.15 4.86 3.26
N ALA A 73 5.98 4.23 3.11
CA ALA A 73 4.77 4.95 2.74
C ALA A 73 4.36 5.99 3.79
N ARG A 74 4.60 5.73 5.07
CA ARG A 74 4.32 6.68 6.16
C ARG A 74 5.18 7.94 6.14
N GLN A 75 6.28 7.96 5.38
CA GLN A 75 7.12 9.14 5.23
C GLN A 75 6.54 10.13 4.22
N ASP A 76 5.52 9.73 3.43
CA ASP A 76 4.83 10.63 2.50
C ASP A 76 4.14 11.78 3.28
N PRO A 77 4.42 13.06 2.96
CA PRO A 77 3.82 14.21 3.63
C PRO A 77 2.29 14.27 3.57
N LEU A 78 1.67 13.62 2.57
CA LEU A 78 0.22 13.58 2.39
C LEU A 78 -0.46 12.52 3.29
N TYR A 79 0.29 11.63 3.91
CA TYR A 79 -0.25 10.64 4.84
C TYR A 79 -1.11 11.31 5.95
N PRO A 80 -2.34 10.83 6.25
CA PRO A 80 -2.91 9.52 5.89
C PRO A 80 -3.71 9.44 4.59
N VAL A 81 -3.76 10.52 3.80
CA VAL A 81 -4.49 10.55 2.52
C VAL A 81 -3.48 10.66 1.38
N PHE A 82 -3.10 9.51 0.86
CA PHE A 82 -2.09 9.40 -0.19
C PHE A 82 -2.44 10.15 -1.48
N GLY A 83 -1.42 10.71 -2.14
CA GLY A 83 -1.57 11.37 -3.45
C GLY A 83 -1.93 10.40 -4.58
N LEU A 84 -1.60 9.11 -4.42
CA LEU A 84 -2.01 8.05 -5.34
C LEU A 84 -3.09 7.15 -4.74
N GLY A 85 -4.14 6.92 -5.52
CA GLY A 85 -5.15 5.90 -5.24
C GLY A 85 -4.82 4.60 -5.96
N ILE A 86 -4.97 3.46 -5.29
CA ILE A 86 -4.88 2.13 -5.90
C ILE A 86 -6.21 1.42 -5.70
N GLN A 87 -6.87 1.08 -6.80
CA GLN A 87 -8.13 0.35 -6.78
C GLN A 87 -7.97 -1.00 -7.48
N LEU A 88 -8.18 -2.08 -6.73
CA LEU A 88 -8.14 -3.45 -7.23
C LEU A 88 -9.53 -3.87 -7.74
N GLU A 89 -9.58 -4.66 -8.81
CA GLU A 89 -10.83 -5.31 -9.25
C GLU A 89 -11.29 -6.39 -8.25
N SER A 90 -10.34 -7.04 -7.57
CA SER A 90 -10.61 -7.99 -6.49
C SER A 90 -9.53 -7.89 -5.42
N GLN A 91 -9.94 -7.99 -4.15
CA GLN A 91 -9.04 -8.08 -2.99
C GLN A 91 -8.50 -9.51 -2.76
N GLN A 92 -9.08 -10.50 -3.45
CA GLN A 92 -8.66 -11.89 -3.39
C GLN A 92 -8.39 -12.42 -4.79
N VAL A 93 -7.18 -12.92 -5.02
CA VAL A 93 -6.70 -13.39 -6.32
C VAL A 93 -6.19 -14.81 -6.16
N ALA A 94 -6.54 -15.71 -7.06
CA ALA A 94 -5.96 -17.05 -7.06
C ALA A 94 -4.49 -17.00 -7.51
N SER A 95 -3.60 -17.78 -6.90
CA SER A 95 -2.24 -17.95 -7.40
C SER A 95 -2.25 -18.41 -8.86
N GLY A 96 -1.44 -17.77 -9.70
CA GLY A 96 -1.40 -17.96 -11.15
C GLY A 96 -2.40 -17.11 -11.94
N ALA A 97 -3.33 -16.42 -11.28
CA ALA A 97 -4.26 -15.50 -11.93
C ALA A 97 -3.68 -14.08 -12.06
N SER A 98 -4.40 -13.22 -12.78
CA SER A 98 -4.05 -11.81 -12.94
C SER A 98 -4.53 -10.97 -11.77
N LEU A 99 -3.61 -10.18 -11.20
CA LEU A 99 -3.90 -9.02 -10.38
C LEU A 99 -4.25 -7.84 -11.29
N ARG A 100 -5.48 -7.36 -11.21
CA ARG A 100 -5.99 -6.25 -12.03
C ARG A 100 -6.45 -5.07 -11.20
N GLY A 101 -6.28 -3.88 -11.74
CA GLY A 101 -6.72 -2.66 -11.09
C GLY A 101 -6.29 -1.40 -11.82
N GLN A 102 -6.36 -0.29 -11.10
CA GLN A 102 -6.00 1.03 -11.59
C GLN A 102 -5.31 1.89 -10.53
N ILE A 103 -4.47 2.82 -11.00
CA ILE A 103 -3.80 3.85 -10.23
C ILE A 103 -4.40 5.21 -10.65
N SER A 104 -4.80 6.01 -9.68
CA SER A 104 -5.29 7.39 -9.87
C SER A 104 -4.34 8.40 -9.23
N GLY A 105 -4.36 9.66 -9.68
CA GLY A 105 -3.51 10.75 -9.14
C GLY A 105 -2.10 10.83 -9.73
N GLY A 106 -1.67 9.83 -10.52
CA GLY A 106 -0.32 9.77 -11.08
C GLY A 106 -0.17 10.24 -12.53
N THR A 107 -1.21 10.78 -13.18
CA THR A 107 -1.13 11.20 -14.59
C THR A 107 -0.07 12.30 -14.79
N GLY A 108 0.75 12.19 -15.82
CA GLY A 108 1.88 13.10 -16.07
C GLY A 108 3.19 12.73 -15.35
N TRP A 109 3.16 11.75 -14.44
CA TRP A 109 4.32 11.29 -13.68
C TRP A 109 4.86 9.93 -14.17
N TYR A 110 6.11 9.65 -13.83
CA TYR A 110 6.65 8.30 -13.97
C TYR A 110 6.10 7.40 -12.87
N ASN A 111 5.10 6.60 -13.22
CA ASN A 111 4.46 5.66 -12.30
C ASN A 111 5.21 4.32 -12.23
N THR A 112 5.43 3.88 -11.00
CA THR A 112 5.96 2.58 -10.61
C THR A 112 4.91 1.83 -9.81
N LEU A 113 4.72 0.54 -10.08
CA LEU A 113 3.88 -0.35 -9.28
C LEU A 113 4.75 -1.48 -8.74
N LEU A 114 4.68 -1.69 -7.44
CA LEU A 114 5.45 -2.68 -6.69
C LEU A 114 4.50 -3.63 -5.98
N LEU A 115 4.86 -4.90 -5.96
CA LEU A 115 4.24 -5.93 -5.12
C LEU A 115 5.30 -6.45 -4.16
N ILE A 116 5.00 -6.44 -2.87
CA ILE A 116 5.87 -7.03 -1.85
C ILE A 116 5.19 -8.31 -1.40
N ASP A 117 5.84 -9.45 -1.61
CA ASP A 117 5.28 -10.74 -1.22
C ASP A 117 5.39 -11.00 0.29
N ASP A 118 4.81 -12.11 0.75
CA ASP A 118 4.86 -12.51 2.15
C ASP A 118 6.27 -12.87 2.63
N ASN A 119 7.25 -13.00 1.73
CA ASN A 119 8.67 -13.15 2.04
C ASN A 119 9.43 -11.83 2.11
N GLY A 120 8.76 -10.71 1.86
CA GLY A 120 9.34 -9.38 1.83
C GLY A 120 10.11 -9.08 0.55
N VAL A 121 9.99 -9.89 -0.49
CA VAL A 121 10.65 -9.63 -1.77
C VAL A 121 9.84 -8.60 -2.55
N VAL A 122 10.53 -7.60 -3.11
CA VAL A 122 9.91 -6.52 -3.89
C VAL A 122 9.92 -6.88 -5.38
N HIS A 123 8.75 -6.95 -5.99
CA HIS A 123 8.56 -7.26 -7.41
C HIS A 123 8.19 -6.00 -8.19
N ASP A 124 8.95 -5.68 -9.24
CA ASP A 124 8.65 -4.60 -10.18
C ASP A 124 7.54 -5.01 -11.17
N LEU A 125 6.37 -4.39 -11.05
CA LEU A 125 5.22 -4.61 -11.92
C LEU A 125 5.09 -3.55 -13.02
N ARG A 126 6.05 -2.63 -13.20
CA ARG A 126 5.97 -1.53 -14.19
C ARG A 126 5.66 -2.00 -15.60
N ARG A 127 6.18 -3.15 -16.00
CA ARG A 127 5.97 -3.73 -17.34
C ARG A 127 4.51 -4.10 -17.63
N PHE A 128 3.67 -4.19 -16.60
CA PHE A 128 2.26 -4.53 -16.68
C PHE A 128 1.34 -3.30 -16.61
N LEU A 129 1.90 -2.09 -16.54
CA LEU A 129 1.13 -0.85 -16.56
C LEU A 129 0.67 -0.53 -17.97
N ILE A 130 -0.64 -0.30 -18.11
CA ILE A 130 -1.30 0.12 -19.34
C ILE A 130 -1.74 1.58 -19.14
N ARG A 131 -1.12 2.49 -19.87
CA ARG A 131 -1.39 3.93 -19.75
C ARG A 131 -2.35 4.39 -20.83
N SER A 132 -3.35 5.15 -20.42
CA SER A 132 -4.27 5.91 -21.27
C SER A 132 -4.34 7.36 -20.78
N ALA A 133 -4.95 8.24 -21.56
CA ALA A 133 -4.90 9.69 -21.35
C ALA A 133 -5.33 10.15 -19.95
N ASP A 134 -6.28 9.45 -19.33
CA ASP A 134 -6.92 9.81 -18.06
C ASP A 134 -6.66 8.80 -16.94
N ARG A 135 -6.07 7.63 -17.24
CA ARG A 135 -6.00 6.51 -16.30
C ARG A 135 -4.82 5.58 -16.55
N ILE A 136 -4.33 5.00 -15.46
CA ILE A 136 -3.26 4.00 -15.45
C ILE A 136 -3.86 2.71 -14.95
N ARG A 137 -3.99 1.71 -15.82
CA ARG A 137 -4.46 0.37 -15.46
C ARG A 137 -3.29 -0.58 -15.31
N PHE A 138 -3.50 -1.70 -14.64
CA PHE A 138 -2.54 -2.79 -14.62
C PHE A 138 -3.25 -4.14 -14.72
N ASP A 139 -2.58 -5.07 -15.38
CA ASP A 139 -2.92 -6.50 -15.42
C ASP A 139 -1.62 -7.28 -15.32
N ALA A 140 -1.32 -7.76 -14.11
CA ALA A 140 -0.07 -8.44 -13.78
C ALA A 140 -0.35 -9.89 -13.36
N PRO A 141 0.24 -10.90 -14.00
CA PRO A 141 0.19 -12.27 -13.50
C PRO A 141 0.90 -12.33 -12.16
N VAL A 142 0.23 -12.90 -11.16
CA VAL A 142 0.78 -13.08 -9.82
C VAL A 142 0.69 -14.53 -9.42
N ALA A 143 1.73 -15.03 -8.76
CA ALA A 143 1.74 -16.35 -8.17
C ALA A 143 2.35 -16.24 -6.78
N ARG A 144 1.81 -17.02 -5.84
CA ARG A 144 2.39 -17.12 -4.52
C ARG A 144 3.74 -17.85 -4.61
N ALA A 145 4.75 -17.30 -3.95
CA ALA A 145 6.06 -17.93 -3.82
C ALA A 145 6.23 -18.50 -2.40
N GLY A 146 6.67 -19.76 -2.30
CA GLY A 146 6.95 -20.40 -1.01
C GLY A 146 5.70 -20.95 -0.30
N ALA A 147 5.84 -21.20 1.01
CA ALA A 147 4.78 -21.79 1.82
C ALA A 147 3.63 -20.81 2.03
N ALA A 148 2.39 -21.32 1.96
CA ALA A 148 1.20 -20.51 2.21
C ALA A 148 1.21 -19.94 3.64
N ARG A 149 1.11 -18.61 3.71
CA ARG A 149 0.87 -17.84 4.92
C ARG A 149 -0.45 -17.12 4.79
N ASP A 150 -1.19 -17.06 5.89
CA ASP A 150 -2.47 -16.36 5.94
C ASP A 150 -2.26 -14.84 6.13
N THR A 151 -1.55 -14.25 5.18
CA THR A 151 -1.18 -12.84 5.16
C THR A 151 -1.42 -12.27 3.78
N HIS A 152 -1.82 -11.00 3.71
CA HIS A 152 -1.88 -10.28 2.44
C HIS A 152 -0.47 -9.95 1.94
N GLN A 153 -0.38 -9.69 0.65
CA GLN A 153 0.77 -9.05 0.00
C GLN A 153 0.51 -7.55 -0.11
N LEU A 154 1.55 -6.76 0.12
CA LEU A 154 1.51 -5.31 0.06
C LEU A 154 1.68 -4.83 -1.39
N ILE A 155 0.90 -3.84 -1.79
CA ILE A 155 1.02 -3.16 -3.08
C ILE A 155 1.39 -1.71 -2.82
N VAL A 156 2.44 -1.23 -3.47
CA VAL A 156 2.89 0.17 -3.39
C VAL A 156 2.97 0.76 -4.79
N ALA A 157 2.28 1.88 -5.00
CA ALA A 157 2.46 2.73 -6.17
C ALA A 157 3.34 3.92 -5.79
N VAL A 158 4.23 4.32 -6.71
CA VAL A 158 5.07 5.51 -6.56
C VAL A 158 5.06 6.28 -7.87
N ALA A 159 4.80 7.58 -7.79
CA ALA A 159 4.86 8.50 -8.92
C ALA A 159 5.98 9.51 -8.70
N THR A 160 6.93 9.55 -9.62
CA THR A 160 8.13 10.41 -9.56
C THR A 160 8.31 11.22 -10.84
N PRO A 161 9.05 12.35 -10.82
CA PRO A 161 9.27 13.15 -12.03
C PRO A 161 10.03 12.39 -13.12
N ARG A 162 10.91 11.46 -12.70
CA ARG A 162 11.75 10.65 -13.56
C ARG A 162 11.79 9.20 -13.07
N ARG A 163 12.20 8.29 -13.96
CA ARG A 163 12.34 6.85 -13.63
C ARG A 163 13.33 6.64 -12.48
N PRO A 164 12.92 5.98 -11.37
CA PRO A 164 13.86 5.62 -10.33
C PRO A 164 14.77 4.46 -10.77
N GLU A 165 16.08 4.63 -10.59
CA GLU A 165 17.12 3.63 -10.82
C GLU A 165 17.04 2.49 -9.81
N THR A 166 16.71 2.79 -8.54
CA THR A 166 16.58 1.81 -7.46
C THR A 166 15.64 0.69 -7.84
N VAL A 167 14.51 0.99 -8.48
CA VAL A 167 13.54 -0.04 -8.89
C VAL A 167 14.18 -1.02 -9.88
N SER A 168 15.00 -0.54 -10.81
CA SER A 168 15.64 -1.39 -11.82
C SER A 168 16.82 -2.19 -11.24
N ARG A 169 17.51 -1.65 -10.24
CA ARG A 169 18.70 -2.25 -9.61
C ARG A 169 18.38 -3.23 -8.49
N LEU A 170 17.32 -2.96 -7.72
CA LEU A 170 16.99 -3.69 -6.49
C LEU A 170 15.67 -4.48 -6.56
N SER A 171 14.95 -4.47 -7.68
CA SER A 171 13.82 -5.41 -7.85
C SER A 171 14.30 -6.86 -7.63
N GLY A 172 13.51 -7.65 -6.92
CA GLY A 172 13.83 -9.01 -6.49
C GLY A 172 14.62 -9.08 -5.17
N GLN A 173 14.99 -7.94 -4.57
CA GLN A 173 15.61 -7.88 -3.25
C GLN A 173 14.57 -7.77 -2.13
N LEU A 174 15.03 -7.92 -0.89
CA LEU A 174 14.22 -7.71 0.31
C LEU A 174 13.77 -6.25 0.45
N ALA A 175 12.61 -6.06 1.10
CA ALA A 175 11.94 -4.77 1.24
C ALA A 175 12.80 -3.72 1.94
N GLU A 176 13.53 -4.07 2.99
CA GLU A 176 14.35 -3.12 3.76
C GLU A 176 15.41 -2.41 2.89
N PRO A 177 16.39 -3.11 2.28
CA PRO A 177 17.39 -2.45 1.45
C PRO A 177 16.78 -1.77 0.21
N PHE A 178 15.66 -2.29 -0.31
CA PHE A 178 14.94 -1.67 -1.43
C PHE A 178 14.36 -0.30 -1.04
N PHE A 179 13.57 -0.24 0.03
CA PHE A 179 12.85 0.98 0.41
C PHE A 179 13.76 2.03 1.04
N GLU A 180 14.82 1.62 1.73
CA GLU A 180 15.87 2.56 2.16
C GLU A 180 16.55 3.26 0.98
N ALA A 181 16.90 2.50 -0.06
CA ALA A 181 17.51 3.08 -1.26
C ALA A 181 16.52 3.94 -2.04
N LEU A 182 15.27 3.49 -2.17
CA LEU A 182 14.23 4.23 -2.88
C LEU A 182 13.92 5.56 -2.19
N GLY A 183 13.76 5.55 -0.86
CA GLY A 183 13.51 6.76 -0.08
C GLY A 183 14.65 7.79 -0.14
N ARG A 184 15.90 7.36 -0.32
CA ARG A 184 17.04 8.29 -0.56
C ARG A 184 17.06 8.86 -1.98
N GLU A 185 16.51 8.12 -2.95
CA GLU A 185 16.53 8.51 -4.36
C GLU A 185 15.38 9.45 -4.72
N ILE A 186 14.19 9.17 -4.19
CA ILE A 186 13.00 9.95 -4.49
C ILE A 186 12.95 11.16 -3.57
N GLY A 187 12.68 12.34 -4.14
CA GLY A 187 12.53 13.58 -3.38
C GLY A 187 11.10 13.76 -2.84
N GLU A 188 10.88 14.90 -2.20
CA GLU A 188 9.59 15.28 -1.59
C GLU A 188 8.43 15.38 -2.60
N ASP A 189 8.74 15.55 -3.89
CA ASP A 189 7.75 15.59 -4.98
C ASP A 189 7.16 14.21 -5.32
N ALA A 190 7.69 13.13 -4.73
CA ALA A 190 7.17 11.80 -4.99
C ALA A 190 5.83 11.58 -4.30
N MET A 191 4.86 11.05 -5.04
CA MET A 191 3.57 10.63 -4.47
C MET A 191 3.57 9.12 -4.27
N VAL A 192 3.10 8.67 -3.11
CA VAL A 192 2.93 7.26 -2.77
C VAL A 192 1.45 6.89 -2.77
N GLY A 193 1.16 5.61 -3.02
CA GLY A 193 -0.13 4.98 -2.75
C GLY A 193 0.07 3.56 -2.24
N VAL A 194 -0.82 3.10 -1.36
CA VAL A 194 -0.72 1.78 -0.74
C VAL A 194 -2.04 1.02 -0.85
N SER A 195 -1.94 -0.27 -1.12
CA SER A 195 -3.04 -1.22 -1.04
C SER A 195 -2.52 -2.60 -0.60
N SER A 196 -3.40 -3.59 -0.51
CA SER A 196 -3.03 -4.96 -0.19
C SER A 196 -3.87 -5.93 -1.01
N VAL A 197 -3.39 -7.15 -1.21
CA VAL A 197 -4.16 -8.21 -1.87
C VAL A 197 -3.89 -9.55 -1.18
N TYR A 198 -4.93 -10.37 -1.05
CA TYR A 198 -4.79 -11.75 -0.63
C TYR A 198 -4.60 -12.66 -1.84
N ILE A 199 -3.45 -13.32 -1.94
CA ILE A 199 -3.20 -14.31 -3.00
C ILE A 199 -3.40 -15.69 -2.44
N ARG A 200 -4.37 -16.45 -2.96
CA ARG A 200 -4.66 -17.82 -2.51
C ARG A 200 -3.64 -18.80 -3.08
#